data_AF-A0AAI9ZEF3-F1
#
_entry.id   AF-A0AAI9ZEF3-F1
#
_cell.length_a   1.000
_cell.length_b   1.000
_cell.length_c   1.000
_cell.angle_alpha   90.00
_cell.angle_beta   90.00
_cell.angle_gamma   90.00
#
_symmetry.space_group_name_H-M   'P 1'
#
loop_
_entity.id
_entity.type
_entity.pdbx_description
1 polymer ?
#
loop_
_entity_poly.entity_id
_entity_poly.type
_entity_poly.pdbx_seq_one_letter_code
_entity_poly.pdbx_strand_id
1 'polypeptide(L)'
;MAIILVTGANRGIGFGIVQAIAGRVGNSAILVGCRTHESGEEAVRKWRDIDIKQALDVVPFDIEDDASIVAAAAIVQEKYGKLDVLINNAARVTAPESLDLSDVRSATNSVLANCVTSNLIVTQAFLPLLRKSEYPRVIMTSSARGSMTRTANGELPPAASINYCMAKAALNMLTLQLHLAEERRTTDDKIVFWATSPGHCKTAFNGFRGSKEPVDGAEVFVRLLEPERGTIASGTFWEFEDGDFRLVPW
;
A
#
# COMPACT_ATOMS: atom_id res chain seq x y z
N MET A 1 1.47 -21.75 -2.52
CA MET A 1 2.06 -20.67 -1.71
C MET A 1 1.80 -19.34 -2.41
N ALA A 2 1.29 -18.33 -1.71
CA ALA A 2 1.07 -17.00 -2.27
C ALA A 2 2.33 -16.13 -2.14
N ILE A 3 2.59 -15.25 -3.11
CA ILE A 3 3.70 -14.31 -3.14
C ILE A 3 3.15 -12.90 -2.96
N ILE A 4 3.53 -12.25 -1.85
CA ILE A 4 2.97 -10.95 -1.44
C ILE A 4 4.10 -9.93 -1.36
N LEU A 5 4.07 -8.90 -2.20
CA LEU A 5 5.02 -7.78 -2.14
C LEU A 5 4.41 -6.62 -1.37
N VAL A 6 5.11 -6.15 -0.34
CA VAL A 6 4.74 -4.94 0.42
C VAL A 6 5.80 -3.87 0.18
N THR A 7 5.42 -2.73 -0.39
CA THR A 7 6.36 -1.61 -0.60
C THR A 7 6.52 -0.79 0.69
N GLY A 8 7.73 -0.35 1.01
CA GLY A 8 8.01 0.38 2.26
C GLY A 8 7.79 -0.49 3.51
N ALA A 9 8.05 -1.79 3.40
CA ALA A 9 7.76 -2.77 4.44
C ALA A 9 8.69 -2.71 5.66
N ASN A 10 9.85 -2.07 5.54
CA ASN A 10 10.88 -2.10 6.58
C ASN A 10 10.54 -1.26 7.84
N ARG A 11 9.45 -0.47 7.83
CA ARG A 11 9.05 0.38 8.95
C ARG A 11 7.57 0.77 8.92
N GLY A 12 7.10 1.34 10.03
CA GLY A 12 5.76 1.95 10.11
C GLY A 12 4.64 0.98 9.76
N ILE A 13 3.64 1.43 9.00
CA ILE A 13 2.48 0.62 8.61
C ILE A 13 2.92 -0.58 7.77
N GLY A 14 3.84 -0.41 6.82
CA GLY A 14 4.39 -1.52 6.04
C GLY A 14 4.98 -2.63 6.93
N PHE A 15 5.62 -2.24 8.03
CA PHE A 15 6.13 -3.22 9.00
C PHE A 15 5.01 -3.97 9.72
N GLY A 16 4.01 -3.21 10.18
CA GLY A 16 2.79 -3.76 10.78
C GLY A 16 2.02 -4.68 9.82
N ILE A 17 2.00 -4.39 8.52
CA ILE A 17 1.37 -5.23 7.49
C ILE A 17 2.03 -6.59 7.42
N VAL A 18 3.36 -6.64 7.29
CA VAL A 18 4.10 -7.92 7.27
C VAL A 18 3.82 -8.71 8.56
N GLN A 19 3.86 -8.05 9.71
CA GLN A 19 3.57 -8.68 11.00
C GLN A 19 2.14 -9.22 11.09
N ALA A 20 1.14 -8.47 10.63
CA ALA A 20 -0.26 -8.83 10.74
C ALA A 20 -0.66 -9.95 9.77
N ILE A 21 -0.12 -9.94 8.54
CA ILE A 21 -0.44 -10.98 7.54
C ILE A 21 0.33 -12.28 7.78
N ALA A 22 1.49 -12.20 8.44
CA ALA A 22 2.26 -13.37 8.83
C ALA A 22 1.43 -14.29 9.74
N GLY A 23 1.28 -15.55 9.31
CA GLY A 23 0.54 -16.58 10.06
C GLY A 23 -0.98 -16.54 9.89
N ARG A 24 -1.52 -15.42 9.37
CA ARG A 24 -2.97 -15.26 9.16
C ARG A 24 -3.36 -15.43 7.70
N VAL A 25 -2.50 -15.01 6.76
CA VAL A 25 -2.76 -15.13 5.32
C VAL A 25 -2.06 -16.36 4.75
N GLY A 26 -2.62 -17.53 5.09
CA GLY A 26 -2.27 -18.85 4.55
C GLY A 26 -0.77 -19.15 4.48
N ASN A 27 -0.39 -20.08 3.62
CA ASN A 27 1.02 -20.32 3.30
C ASN A 27 1.48 -19.29 2.26
N SER A 28 2.28 -18.29 2.69
CA SER A 28 2.77 -17.19 1.86
C SER A 28 4.26 -16.92 2.05
N ALA A 29 4.90 -16.46 0.96
CA ALA A 29 6.18 -15.77 0.99
C ALA A 29 5.92 -14.26 0.88
N ILE A 30 6.53 -13.49 1.78
CA ILE A 30 6.37 -12.05 1.86
C ILE A 30 7.65 -11.39 1.38
N LEU A 31 7.52 -10.59 0.32
CA LEU A 31 8.58 -9.80 -0.26
C LEU A 31 8.61 -8.43 0.40
N VAL A 32 9.74 -8.13 1.02
CA VAL A 32 9.99 -6.92 1.81
C VAL A 32 10.56 -5.86 0.87
N GLY A 33 9.67 -5.08 0.26
CA GLY A 33 10.04 -3.96 -0.59
C GLY A 33 10.55 -2.78 0.24
N CYS A 34 11.81 -2.40 0.05
CA CYS A 34 12.42 -1.25 0.74
C CYS A 34 13.59 -0.69 -0.06
N ARG A 35 14.07 0.51 0.27
CA ARG A 35 15.12 1.17 -0.53
C ARG A 35 16.49 0.50 -0.48
N THR A 36 16.84 -0.09 0.65
CA THR A 36 18.15 -0.72 0.85
C THR A 36 18.00 -2.12 1.40
N HIS A 37 18.86 -3.03 0.93
CA HIS A 37 18.88 -4.41 1.39
C HIS A 37 19.10 -4.49 2.91
N GLU A 38 20.02 -3.69 3.44
CA GLU A 38 20.34 -3.63 4.88
C GLU A 38 19.12 -3.29 5.74
N SER A 39 18.32 -2.29 5.34
CA SER A 39 17.12 -1.90 6.09
C SER A 39 16.03 -2.98 6.06
N GLY A 40 15.96 -3.73 4.96
CA GLY A 40 15.07 -4.89 4.83
C GLY A 40 15.51 -6.03 5.76
N GLU A 41 16.80 -6.36 5.77
CA GLU A 41 17.36 -7.41 6.63
C GLU A 41 17.24 -7.08 8.12
N GLU A 42 17.33 -5.80 8.49
CA GLU A 42 17.03 -5.38 9.86
C GLU A 42 15.57 -5.64 10.24
N ALA A 43 14.62 -5.32 9.35
CA ALA A 43 13.21 -5.62 9.57
C ALA A 43 12.95 -7.13 9.64
N VAL A 44 13.60 -7.92 8.77
CA VAL A 44 13.56 -9.39 8.79
C VAL A 44 14.01 -9.94 10.13
N ARG A 45 15.16 -9.48 10.66
CA ARG A 45 15.63 -9.88 11.99
C ARG A 45 14.59 -9.59 13.08
N LYS A 46 14.03 -8.38 13.09
CA LYS A 46 12.98 -7.99 14.06
C LYS A 46 11.74 -8.88 13.98
N TRP A 47 11.32 -9.30 12.77
CA TRP A 47 10.21 -10.23 12.61
C TRP A 47 10.55 -11.65 13.08
N ARG A 48 11.80 -12.11 12.87
CA ARG A 48 12.25 -13.41 13.40
C ARG A 48 12.28 -13.41 14.93
N ASP A 49 12.66 -12.30 15.56
CA ASP A 49 12.67 -12.16 17.02
C ASP A 49 11.27 -12.31 17.65
N ILE A 50 10.20 -12.07 16.87
CA ILE A 50 8.80 -12.28 17.28
C ILE A 50 8.16 -13.54 16.68
N ASP A 51 8.99 -14.52 16.29
CA ASP A 51 8.60 -15.85 15.80
C ASP A 51 7.76 -15.85 14.50
N ILE A 52 7.92 -14.84 13.63
CA ILE A 52 7.38 -14.93 12.26
C ILE A 52 8.21 -15.97 11.50
N LYS A 53 7.54 -17.01 10.97
CA LYS A 53 8.18 -18.17 10.30
C LYS A 53 8.01 -18.19 8.78
N GLN A 54 7.19 -17.30 8.23
CA GLN A 54 6.96 -17.19 6.79
C GLN A 54 8.27 -16.95 6.05
N ALA A 55 8.34 -17.35 4.78
CA ALA A 55 9.45 -16.94 3.93
C ALA A 55 9.42 -15.40 3.81
N LEU A 56 10.53 -14.75 4.16
CA LEU A 56 10.70 -13.30 4.08
C LEU A 56 11.90 -13.05 3.20
N ASP A 57 11.72 -12.32 2.10
CA ASP A 57 12.79 -11.99 1.16
C ASP A 57 12.83 -10.50 0.90
N VAL A 58 14.02 -9.91 0.99
CA VAL A 58 14.21 -8.49 0.74
C VAL A 58 14.26 -8.22 -0.77
N VAL A 59 13.47 -7.26 -1.23
CA VAL A 59 13.48 -6.78 -2.62
C VAL A 59 13.83 -5.29 -2.59
N PRO A 60 15.10 -4.93 -2.84
CA PRO A 60 15.54 -3.53 -2.74
C PRO A 60 15.13 -2.71 -3.97
N PHE A 61 14.35 -1.65 -3.78
CA PHE A 61 14.04 -0.65 -4.81
C PHE A 61 13.45 0.65 -4.21
N ASP A 62 13.54 1.74 -4.96
CA ASP A 62 12.85 2.99 -4.65
C ASP A 62 11.67 3.19 -5.61
N ILE A 63 10.50 3.54 -5.07
CA ILE A 63 9.29 3.73 -5.87
C ILE A 63 9.36 4.99 -6.76
N GLU A 64 10.35 5.84 -6.57
CA GLU A 64 10.63 7.03 -7.38
C GLU A 64 11.77 6.82 -8.40
N ASP A 65 12.33 5.61 -8.49
CA ASP A 65 13.36 5.25 -9.47
C ASP A 65 12.86 4.11 -10.37
N ASP A 66 12.47 4.48 -11.58
CA ASP A 66 11.93 3.57 -12.61
C ASP A 66 12.87 2.40 -12.92
N ALA A 67 14.18 2.62 -12.96
CA ALA A 67 15.15 1.56 -13.23
C ALA A 67 15.19 0.55 -12.08
N SER A 68 15.10 1.04 -10.84
CA SER A 68 15.03 0.17 -9.66
C SER A 68 13.73 -0.64 -9.60
N ILE A 69 12.60 -0.07 -10.03
CA ILE A 69 11.31 -0.76 -10.10
C ILE A 69 11.35 -1.89 -11.13
N VAL A 70 11.91 -1.63 -12.31
CA VAL A 70 12.09 -2.66 -13.36
C VAL A 70 12.99 -3.78 -12.87
N ALA A 71 14.11 -3.44 -12.21
CA ALA A 71 15.01 -4.43 -11.63
C ALA A 71 14.32 -5.28 -10.56
N ALA A 72 13.51 -4.68 -9.68
CA ALA A 72 12.73 -5.40 -8.68
C ALA A 72 11.73 -6.38 -9.32
N ALA A 73 11.00 -5.96 -10.36
CA ALA A 73 10.10 -6.84 -11.09
C ALA A 73 10.85 -8.03 -11.72
N ALA A 74 12.05 -7.80 -12.27
CA ALA A 74 12.89 -8.87 -12.81
C ALA A 74 13.35 -9.86 -11.73
N ILE A 75 13.78 -9.38 -10.55
CA ILE A 75 14.15 -10.22 -9.40
C ILE A 75 13.00 -11.13 -8.98
N VAL A 76 11.79 -10.57 -8.85
CA VAL A 76 10.60 -11.34 -8.48
C VAL A 76 10.23 -12.34 -9.59
N GLN A 77 10.36 -11.94 -10.85
CA GLN A 77 10.12 -12.84 -11.98
C GLN A 77 11.06 -14.04 -11.97
N GLU A 78 12.36 -13.81 -11.77
CA GLU A 78 13.38 -14.85 -11.77
C GLU A 78 13.18 -15.84 -10.61
N LYS A 79 12.95 -15.34 -9.40
CA LYS A 79 12.87 -16.17 -8.20
C LYS A 79 11.51 -16.84 -8.00
N TYR A 80 10.42 -16.17 -8.37
CA TYR A 80 9.05 -16.59 -8.03
C TYR A 80 8.16 -16.85 -9.24
N GLY A 81 8.50 -16.30 -10.41
CA GLY A 81 7.75 -16.47 -11.65
C GLY A 81 6.42 -15.71 -11.71
N LYS A 82 5.84 -15.30 -10.57
CA LYS A 82 4.55 -14.62 -10.42
C LYS A 82 4.53 -13.68 -9.21
N LEU A 83 3.46 -12.88 -9.09
CA LEU A 83 3.11 -12.13 -7.89
C LEU A 83 1.62 -12.31 -7.62
N ASP A 84 1.21 -12.68 -6.41
CA ASP A 84 -0.21 -12.89 -6.10
C ASP A 84 -0.86 -11.62 -5.50
N VAL A 85 -0.10 -10.86 -4.70
CA VAL A 85 -0.57 -9.64 -4.04
C VAL A 85 0.50 -8.55 -4.12
N LEU A 86 0.11 -7.36 -4.57
CA LEU A 86 0.91 -6.14 -4.44
C LEU A 86 0.25 -5.20 -3.42
N ILE A 87 0.96 -4.87 -2.35
CA ILE A 87 0.54 -3.86 -1.37
C ILE A 87 1.40 -2.62 -1.56
N ASN A 88 0.81 -1.63 -2.21
CA ASN A 88 1.39 -0.30 -2.42
C ASN A 88 1.23 0.52 -1.13
N ASN A 89 2.22 0.42 -0.24
CA ASN A 89 2.24 1.09 1.05
C ASN A 89 3.24 2.25 1.14
N ALA A 90 4.36 2.18 0.40
CA ALA A 90 5.37 3.22 0.42
C ALA A 90 4.79 4.59 0.01
N ALA A 91 5.00 5.58 0.88
CA ALA A 91 4.63 6.97 0.65
C ALA A 91 5.53 7.89 1.47
N ARG A 92 5.73 9.11 0.97
CA ARG A 92 6.38 10.23 1.64
C ARG A 92 5.52 11.47 1.46
N VAL A 93 5.42 12.26 2.53
CA VAL A 93 4.85 13.60 2.49
C VAL A 93 5.96 14.61 2.65
N THR A 94 5.98 15.60 1.77
CA THR A 94 6.82 16.79 1.86
C THR A 94 5.90 17.97 2.16
N ALA A 95 6.11 18.63 3.30
CA ALA A 95 5.46 19.90 3.58
C ALA A 95 6.31 21.03 2.99
N PRO A 96 5.69 22.11 2.51
CA PRO A 96 6.45 23.32 2.20
C PRO A 96 7.11 23.87 3.46
N GLU A 97 8.33 24.36 3.33
CA GLU A 97 9.13 25.00 4.38
C GLU A 97 8.78 26.49 4.51
N SER A 98 8.23 27.11 3.45
CA SER A 98 7.77 28.50 3.43
C SER A 98 6.42 28.66 2.72
N LEU A 99 5.88 29.88 2.72
CA LEU A 99 4.68 30.23 1.93
C LEU A 99 5.03 30.68 0.50
N ASP A 100 6.29 30.56 0.08
CA ASP A 100 6.70 30.93 -1.27
C ASP A 100 6.02 30.03 -2.29
N LEU A 101 5.46 30.63 -3.34
CA LEU A 101 4.67 29.90 -4.34
C LEU A 101 5.47 28.80 -5.04
N SER A 102 6.78 28.98 -5.20
CA SER A 102 7.69 27.97 -5.76
C SER A 102 7.84 26.77 -4.84
N ASP A 103 7.94 26.99 -3.55
CA ASP A 103 8.08 25.93 -2.55
C ASP A 103 6.77 25.15 -2.38
N VAL A 104 5.65 25.86 -2.23
CA VAL A 104 4.31 25.25 -2.19
C VAL A 104 4.07 24.36 -3.42
N ARG A 105 4.46 24.83 -4.61
CA ARG A 105 4.37 24.05 -5.87
C ARG A 105 5.29 22.83 -5.85
N SER A 106 6.54 23.00 -5.44
CA SER A 106 7.53 21.92 -5.38
C SER A 106 7.10 20.82 -4.42
N ALA A 107 6.74 21.17 -3.18
CA ALA A 107 6.27 20.24 -2.17
C ALA A 107 5.01 19.49 -2.62
N THR A 108 4.04 20.21 -3.22
CA THR A 108 2.82 19.58 -3.75
C THR A 108 3.12 18.58 -4.86
N ASN A 109 3.96 18.96 -5.84
CA ASN A 109 4.36 18.07 -6.92
C ASN A 109 5.10 16.84 -6.42
N SER A 110 6.00 16.99 -5.44
CA SER A 110 6.72 15.87 -4.83
C SER A 110 5.78 14.88 -4.15
N VAL A 111 4.77 15.37 -3.43
CA VAL A 111 3.77 14.51 -2.78
C VAL A 111 2.92 13.76 -3.81
N LEU A 112 2.48 14.42 -4.89
CA LEU A 112 1.72 13.76 -5.95
C LEU A 112 2.56 12.71 -6.70
N ALA A 113 3.81 13.03 -7.02
CA ALA A 113 4.73 12.10 -7.68
C ALA A 113 4.92 10.84 -6.84
N ASN A 114 5.27 10.99 -5.56
CA ASN A 114 5.55 9.86 -4.68
C ASN A 114 4.29 9.07 -4.28
N CYS A 115 3.18 9.74 -3.95
CA CYS A 115 1.99 9.06 -3.44
C CYS A 115 1.08 8.52 -4.54
N VAL A 116 1.13 9.04 -5.77
CA VAL A 116 0.22 8.66 -6.85
C VAL A 116 0.99 8.07 -8.03
N THR A 117 1.88 8.83 -8.64
CA THR A 117 2.59 8.40 -9.86
C THR A 117 3.45 7.18 -9.61
N SER A 118 4.24 7.17 -8.54
CA SER A 118 5.06 6.02 -8.16
C SER A 118 4.24 4.75 -7.94
N ASN A 119 3.09 4.84 -7.26
CA ASN A 119 2.22 3.67 -7.05
C ASN A 119 1.60 3.16 -8.36
N LEU A 120 1.28 4.04 -9.31
CA LEU A 120 0.89 3.65 -10.66
C LEU A 120 2.04 2.92 -11.37
N ILE A 121 3.25 3.50 -11.38
CA ILE A 121 4.42 2.92 -12.09
C ILE A 121 4.78 1.56 -11.51
N VAL A 122 4.86 1.42 -10.18
CA VAL A 122 5.08 0.13 -9.51
C VAL A 122 4.01 -0.86 -9.93
N THR A 123 2.73 -0.47 -9.88
CA THR A 123 1.64 -1.36 -10.30
C THR A 123 1.84 -1.84 -11.74
N GLN A 124 2.12 -0.93 -12.68
CA GLN A 124 2.34 -1.24 -14.09
C GLN A 124 3.50 -2.22 -14.30
N ALA A 125 4.64 -2.01 -13.62
CA ALA A 125 5.81 -2.88 -13.73
C ALA A 125 5.52 -4.31 -13.25
N PHE A 126 4.66 -4.46 -12.23
CA PHE A 126 4.30 -5.77 -11.67
C PHE A 126 3.06 -6.41 -12.31
N LEU A 127 2.33 -5.72 -13.20
CA LEU A 127 1.16 -6.28 -13.90
C LEU A 127 1.46 -7.63 -14.57
N PRO A 128 2.56 -7.82 -15.33
CA PRO A 128 2.84 -9.10 -15.98
C PRO A 128 3.00 -10.27 -15.01
N LEU A 129 3.49 -10.01 -13.80
CA LEU A 129 3.62 -11.02 -12.74
C LEU A 129 2.29 -11.28 -12.04
N LEU A 130 1.49 -10.23 -11.81
CA LEU A 130 0.14 -10.33 -11.27
C LEU A 130 -0.74 -11.19 -12.16
N ARG A 131 -0.71 -11.02 -13.49
CA ARG A 131 -1.51 -11.85 -14.42
C ARG A 131 -1.22 -13.34 -14.40
N LYS A 132 -0.09 -13.76 -13.82
CA LYS A 132 0.25 -15.18 -13.62
C LYS A 132 -0.31 -15.76 -12.32
N SER A 133 -0.83 -14.91 -11.45
CA SER A 133 -1.56 -15.34 -10.26
C SER A 133 -2.92 -15.89 -10.65
N GLU A 134 -3.35 -16.95 -9.97
CA GLU A 134 -4.73 -17.39 -10.07
C GLU A 134 -5.68 -16.31 -9.54
N TYR A 135 -5.28 -15.59 -8.48
CA TYR A 135 -6.07 -14.53 -7.84
C TYR A 135 -5.24 -13.25 -7.59
N PRO A 136 -5.01 -12.43 -8.64
CA PRO A 136 -4.20 -11.23 -8.49
C PRO A 136 -4.94 -10.12 -7.75
N ARG A 137 -4.26 -9.55 -6.75
CA ARG A 137 -4.79 -8.46 -5.94
C ARG A 137 -3.78 -7.32 -5.82
N VAL A 138 -4.26 -6.08 -5.88
CA VAL A 138 -3.50 -4.87 -5.61
C VAL A 138 -4.23 -4.08 -4.53
N ILE A 139 -3.53 -3.76 -3.45
CA ILE A 139 -4.04 -2.94 -2.35
C ILE A 139 -3.27 -1.64 -2.29
N MET A 140 -3.97 -0.53 -2.45
CA MET A 140 -3.42 0.82 -2.30
C MET A 140 -3.61 1.28 -0.86
N THR A 141 -2.51 1.61 -0.17
CA THR A 141 -2.58 2.20 1.17
C THR A 141 -2.93 3.68 1.04
N SER A 142 -4.22 3.96 1.02
CA SER A 142 -4.76 5.30 0.95
C SER A 142 -4.88 5.92 2.36
N SER A 143 -5.92 6.70 2.61
CA SER A 143 -6.25 7.28 3.91
C SER A 143 -7.69 7.77 3.87
N ALA A 144 -8.39 7.75 5.01
CA ALA A 144 -9.68 8.43 5.15
C ALA A 144 -9.62 9.90 4.69
N ARG A 145 -8.44 10.53 4.76
CA ARG A 145 -8.15 11.87 4.21
C ARG A 145 -8.34 12.01 2.70
N GLY A 146 -8.38 10.91 1.97
CA GLY A 146 -8.71 10.87 0.55
C GLY A 146 -10.21 10.78 0.27
N SER A 147 -11.06 10.60 1.28
CA SER A 147 -12.52 10.60 1.11
C SER A 147 -13.04 12.02 0.93
N MET A 148 -13.61 12.30 -0.23
CA MET A 148 -14.28 13.57 -0.48
C MET A 148 -15.60 13.67 0.29
N THR A 149 -16.35 12.57 0.40
CA THR A 149 -17.60 12.54 1.16
C THR A 149 -17.37 12.87 2.63
N ARG A 150 -16.43 12.18 3.31
CA ARG A 150 -16.13 12.45 4.72
C ARG A 150 -15.60 13.87 4.94
N THR A 151 -14.82 14.38 3.99
CA THR A 151 -14.31 15.76 4.01
C THR A 151 -15.46 16.77 3.91
N ALA A 152 -16.37 16.60 2.94
CA ALA A 152 -17.51 17.49 2.74
C ALA A 152 -18.48 17.48 3.94
N ASN A 153 -18.64 16.33 4.58
CA ASN A 153 -19.50 16.15 5.75
C ASN A 153 -18.86 16.61 7.08
N GLY A 154 -17.58 16.99 7.09
CA GLY A 154 -16.88 17.40 8.31
C GLY A 154 -16.62 16.25 9.29
N GLU A 155 -16.58 15.01 8.82
CA GLU A 155 -16.40 13.80 9.65
C GLU A 155 -14.94 13.59 10.09
N LEU A 156 -14.01 14.38 9.57
CA LEU A 156 -12.59 14.30 9.87
C LEU A 156 -12.10 15.60 10.51
N PRO A 157 -11.16 15.55 11.47
CA PRO A 157 -10.53 16.75 12.03
C PRO A 157 -9.89 17.62 10.93
N PRO A 158 -9.62 18.91 11.13
CA PRO A 158 -8.93 19.74 10.14
C PRO A 158 -7.65 19.08 9.60
N ALA A 159 -7.44 19.16 8.29
CA ALA A 159 -6.29 18.55 7.64
C ALA A 159 -5.01 19.32 7.97
N ALA A 160 -3.99 18.61 8.44
CA ALA A 160 -2.66 19.18 8.65
C ALA A 160 -1.88 19.41 7.34
N SER A 161 -2.30 18.79 6.23
CA SER A 161 -1.62 18.84 4.94
C SER A 161 -2.64 18.68 3.80
N ILE A 162 -2.87 19.75 3.05
CA ILE A 162 -3.81 19.78 1.92
C ILE A 162 -3.29 18.92 0.76
N ASN A 163 -2.00 19.02 0.43
CA ASN A 163 -1.36 18.23 -0.62
C ASN A 163 -1.44 16.72 -0.34
N TYR A 164 -1.38 16.29 0.92
CA TYR A 164 -1.61 14.88 1.28
C TYR A 164 -3.05 14.44 1.03
N CYS A 165 -4.05 15.23 1.44
CA CYS A 165 -5.46 14.92 1.17
C CYS A 165 -5.72 14.83 -0.34
N MET A 166 -5.20 15.77 -1.12
CA MET A 166 -5.28 15.74 -2.59
C MET A 166 -4.66 14.47 -3.17
N ALA A 167 -3.46 14.10 -2.71
CA ALA A 167 -2.78 12.91 -3.19
C ALA A 167 -3.52 11.61 -2.83
N LYS A 168 -4.11 11.52 -1.64
CA LYS A 168 -4.90 10.34 -1.24
C LYS A 168 -6.26 10.26 -1.95
N ALA A 169 -6.88 11.40 -2.26
CA ALA A 169 -8.05 11.43 -3.13
C ALA A 169 -7.70 11.02 -4.58
N ALA A 170 -6.56 11.47 -5.10
CA ALA A 170 -6.05 11.05 -6.40
C ALA A 170 -5.69 9.55 -6.42
N LEU A 171 -5.12 9.00 -5.34
CA LEU A 171 -4.84 7.57 -5.21
C LEU A 171 -6.14 6.74 -5.15
N ASN A 172 -7.17 7.24 -4.49
CA ASN A 172 -8.52 6.65 -4.50
C ASN A 172 -9.08 6.60 -5.93
N MET A 173 -9.05 7.72 -6.66
CA MET A 173 -9.49 7.78 -8.05
C MET A 173 -8.67 6.85 -8.95
N LEU A 174 -7.34 6.79 -8.77
CA LEU A 174 -6.47 5.87 -9.48
C LEU A 174 -6.90 4.42 -9.26
N THR A 175 -7.17 4.03 -8.00
CA THR A 175 -7.63 2.68 -7.65
C THR A 175 -8.92 2.33 -8.39
N LEU A 176 -9.88 3.26 -8.41
CA LEU A 176 -11.16 3.06 -9.10
C LEU A 176 -10.97 2.96 -10.63
N GLN A 177 -10.13 3.81 -11.24
CA GLN A 177 -9.85 3.75 -12.68
C GLN A 177 -9.17 2.44 -13.08
N LEU A 178 -8.21 1.95 -12.28
CA LEU A 178 -7.57 0.66 -12.50
C LEU A 178 -8.58 -0.48 -12.41
N HIS A 179 -9.45 -0.49 -11.39
CA HIS A 179 -10.55 -1.45 -11.29
C HIS A 179 -11.47 -1.42 -12.52
N LEU A 180 -11.95 -0.25 -12.93
CA LEU A 180 -12.85 -0.12 -14.07
C LEU A 180 -12.19 -0.54 -15.39
N ALA A 181 -10.87 -0.39 -15.51
CA ALA A 181 -10.12 -0.92 -16.64
C ALA A 181 -10.14 -2.46 -16.65
N GLU A 182 -10.05 -3.12 -15.50
CA GLU A 182 -10.18 -4.58 -15.38
C GLU A 182 -11.58 -5.09 -15.72
N GLU A 183 -12.63 -4.37 -15.30
CA GLU A 183 -14.01 -4.75 -15.62
C GLU A 183 -14.27 -4.81 -17.13
N ARG A 184 -13.60 -3.95 -17.89
CA ARG A 184 -13.69 -3.89 -19.36
C ARG A 184 -12.91 -5.00 -20.07
N ARG A 185 -12.06 -5.75 -19.36
CA ARG A 185 -11.32 -6.87 -19.95
C ARG A 185 -12.23 -8.08 -20.16
N THR A 186 -11.93 -8.83 -21.21
CA THR A 186 -12.62 -10.08 -21.57
C THR A 186 -11.86 -11.32 -21.11
N THR A 187 -10.66 -11.17 -20.54
CA THR A 187 -9.83 -12.25 -20.03
C THR A 187 -10.19 -12.57 -18.58
N ASP A 188 -9.97 -13.81 -18.16
CA ASP A 188 -10.26 -14.27 -16.79
C ASP A 188 -9.17 -13.88 -15.77
N ASP A 189 -8.03 -13.38 -16.23
CA ASP A 189 -6.87 -12.96 -15.41
C ASP A 189 -7.06 -11.60 -14.72
N LYS A 190 -8.31 -11.17 -14.46
CA LYS A 190 -8.66 -9.85 -13.91
C LYS A 190 -8.03 -9.61 -12.55
N ILE A 191 -7.49 -8.41 -12.37
CA ILE A 191 -6.87 -7.98 -11.12
C ILE A 191 -7.92 -7.32 -10.22
N VAL A 192 -7.92 -7.70 -8.94
CA VAL A 192 -8.75 -7.03 -7.93
C VAL A 192 -8.00 -5.85 -7.35
N PHE A 193 -8.67 -4.71 -7.25
CA PHE A 193 -8.09 -3.47 -6.72
C PHE A 193 -8.89 -3.00 -5.51
N TRP A 194 -8.19 -2.69 -4.42
CA TRP A 194 -8.77 -2.08 -3.23
C TRP A 194 -7.94 -0.90 -2.75
N ALA A 195 -8.60 0.06 -2.12
CA ALA A 195 -7.95 1.08 -1.31
C ALA A 195 -8.19 0.79 0.17
N THR A 196 -7.25 1.18 1.03
CA THR A 196 -7.38 1.04 2.48
C THR A 196 -7.03 2.31 3.23
N SER A 197 -7.68 2.51 4.37
CA SER A 197 -7.30 3.51 5.37
C SER A 197 -6.86 2.76 6.63
N PRO A 198 -5.55 2.77 6.97
CA PRO A 198 -5.03 2.07 8.14
C PRO A 198 -5.32 2.80 9.46
N GLY A 199 -5.99 3.95 9.42
CA GLY A 199 -6.20 4.80 10.58
C GLY A 199 -4.97 5.63 10.95
N HIS A 200 -5.05 6.31 12.10
CA HIS A 200 -4.00 7.22 12.55
C HIS A 200 -2.92 6.48 13.36
N CYS A 201 -1.98 5.85 12.64
CA CYS A 201 -0.93 5.03 13.24
C CYS A 201 0.27 5.83 13.79
N LYS A 202 0.89 5.34 14.86
CA LYS A 202 2.15 5.87 15.43
C LYS A 202 3.32 5.52 14.52
N THR A 203 3.72 6.44 13.65
CA THR A 203 4.81 6.18 12.70
C THR A 203 5.69 7.42 12.52
N ALA A 204 6.91 7.24 12.03
CA ALA A 204 7.76 8.38 11.67
C ALA A 204 7.11 9.32 10.63
N PHE A 205 6.18 8.81 9.80
CA PHE A 205 5.47 9.57 8.78
C PHE A 205 4.67 10.76 9.34
N ASN A 206 4.16 10.66 10.57
CA ASN A 206 3.42 11.74 11.24
C ASN A 206 4.12 12.21 12.53
N GLY A 207 5.42 11.91 12.69
CA GLY A 207 6.15 12.22 13.93
C GLY A 207 5.58 11.51 15.16
N PHE A 208 5.09 10.28 14.99
CA PHE A 208 4.52 9.42 16.04
C PHE A 208 3.30 10.00 16.76
N ARG A 209 2.53 10.89 16.11
CA ARG A 209 1.32 11.53 16.66
C ARG A 209 0.06 10.66 16.59
N GLY A 210 0.14 9.46 16.02
CA GLY A 210 -0.98 8.54 15.93
C GLY A 210 -1.42 7.98 17.28
N SER A 211 -2.64 7.45 17.33
CA SER A 211 -3.16 6.72 18.51
C SER A 211 -3.03 5.20 18.37
N LYS A 212 -2.95 4.71 17.13
CA LYS A 212 -3.00 3.28 16.79
C LYS A 212 -1.60 2.71 16.58
N GLU A 213 -1.34 1.48 17.02
CA GLU A 213 -0.08 0.81 16.66
C GLU A 213 -0.09 0.41 15.18
N PRO A 214 1.06 0.39 14.48
CA PRO A 214 1.09 0.05 13.07
C PRO A 214 0.52 -1.33 12.72
N VAL A 215 0.67 -2.32 13.62
CA VAL A 215 0.10 -3.66 13.45
C VAL A 215 -1.43 -3.66 13.54
N ASP A 216 -2.01 -2.84 14.43
CA ASP A 216 -3.46 -2.71 14.53
C ASP A 216 -4.03 -2.00 13.29
N GLY A 217 -3.30 -1.00 12.78
CA GLY A 217 -3.65 -0.33 11.51
C GLY A 217 -3.60 -1.26 10.31
N ALA A 218 -2.80 -2.34 10.39
CA ALA A 218 -2.69 -3.33 9.34
C ALA A 218 -3.86 -4.33 9.27
N GLU A 219 -4.75 -4.35 10.27
CA GLU A 219 -5.88 -5.29 10.31
C GLU A 219 -6.77 -5.19 9.06
N VAL A 220 -6.97 -3.98 8.51
CA VAL A 220 -7.74 -3.77 7.28
C VAL A 220 -7.18 -4.56 6.09
N PHE A 221 -5.85 -4.75 6.01
CA PHE A 221 -5.22 -5.54 4.95
C PHE A 221 -5.47 -7.03 5.16
N VAL A 222 -5.42 -7.48 6.42
CA VAL A 222 -5.73 -8.88 6.74
C VAL A 222 -7.17 -9.21 6.38
N ARG A 223 -8.13 -8.32 6.69
CA ARG A 223 -9.55 -8.47 6.32
C ARG A 223 -9.81 -8.49 4.83
N LEU A 224 -8.94 -7.87 4.03
CA LEU A 224 -9.00 -7.97 2.56
C LEU A 224 -8.37 -9.25 2.00
N LEU A 225 -7.46 -9.89 2.75
CA LEU A 225 -6.65 -11.01 2.26
C LEU A 225 -7.11 -12.38 2.76
N GLU A 226 -7.76 -12.46 3.93
CA GLU A 226 -8.30 -13.68 4.53
C GLU A 226 -9.51 -14.29 3.78
N PRO A 227 -10.51 -13.50 3.33
CA PRO A 227 -11.71 -14.07 2.73
C PRO A 227 -11.47 -14.76 1.39
N GLU A 228 -12.43 -15.61 0.99
CA GLU A 228 -12.43 -16.27 -0.30
C GLU A 228 -12.58 -15.28 -1.46
N ARG A 229 -12.18 -15.71 -2.67
CA ARG A 229 -12.31 -14.89 -3.89
C ARG A 229 -13.76 -14.45 -4.07
N GLY A 230 -13.95 -13.15 -4.28
CA GLY A 230 -15.25 -12.57 -4.62
C GLY A 230 -16.13 -12.21 -3.41
N THR A 231 -15.70 -12.50 -2.18
CA THR A 231 -16.44 -12.09 -0.97
C THR A 231 -16.47 -10.57 -0.80
N ILE A 232 -15.37 -9.88 -1.14
CA ILE A 232 -15.26 -8.42 -1.05
C ILE A 232 -15.29 -7.83 -2.47
N ALA A 233 -16.19 -6.87 -2.69
CA ALA A 233 -16.32 -6.21 -3.99
C ALA A 233 -15.02 -5.48 -4.37
N SER A 234 -14.53 -5.69 -5.59
CA SER A 234 -13.37 -4.97 -6.15
C SER A 234 -13.72 -3.48 -6.38
N GLY A 235 -12.72 -2.61 -6.48
CA GLY A 235 -12.93 -1.18 -6.71
C GLY A 235 -13.61 -0.48 -5.54
N THR A 236 -13.27 -0.87 -4.32
CA THR A 236 -13.84 -0.31 -3.07
C THR A 236 -12.74 0.14 -2.11
N PHE A 237 -13.14 0.93 -1.10
CA PHE A 237 -12.28 1.55 -0.12
C PHE A 237 -12.70 1.13 1.28
N TRP A 238 -11.76 0.62 2.09
CA TRP A 238 -12.04 0.01 3.39
C TRP A 238 -11.19 0.58 4.53
N GLU A 239 -11.73 0.50 5.74
CA GLU A 239 -10.98 0.73 6.98
C GLU A 239 -11.35 -0.33 8.02
N PHE A 240 -10.49 -0.48 9.04
CA PHE A 240 -10.77 -1.26 10.22
C PHE A 240 -10.62 -0.37 11.45
N GLU A 241 -11.71 0.13 12.00
CA GLU A 241 -11.72 1.05 13.14
C GLU A 241 -12.72 0.58 14.19
N ASP A 242 -12.37 0.72 15.46
CA ASP A 242 -13.23 0.34 16.60
C ASP A 242 -13.75 -1.11 16.55
N GLY A 243 -12.96 -2.02 15.96
CA GLY A 243 -13.32 -3.43 15.80
C GLY A 243 -14.20 -3.76 14.58
N ASP A 244 -14.52 -2.76 13.75
CA ASP A 244 -15.41 -2.88 12.61
C ASP A 244 -14.67 -2.75 11.28
N PHE A 245 -14.89 -3.72 10.38
CA PHE A 245 -14.38 -3.70 9.01
C PHE A 245 -15.44 -3.10 8.09
N ARG A 246 -15.23 -1.86 7.63
CA ARG A 246 -16.29 -1.10 6.97
C ARG A 246 -15.83 -0.37 5.71
N LEU A 247 -16.79 -0.16 4.82
CA LEU A 247 -16.62 0.67 3.64
C LEU A 247 -16.40 2.13 4.05
N VAL A 248 -15.42 2.75 3.42
CA VAL A 248 -15.21 4.19 3.48
C VAL A 248 -15.76 4.76 2.17
N PRO A 249 -16.64 5.78 2.21
CA PRO A 249 -17.07 6.43 0.99
C PRO A 249 -15.86 7.11 0.32
N TRP A 250 -15.90 7.19 -1.00
CA TRP A 250 -14.85 7.83 -1.79
C TRP A 250 -14.68 9.33 -1.49
#